data_AF-A0A7G9W914-F1
#
_entry.id   AF-A0A7G9W914-F1
#
_cell.length_a   1.000
_cell.length_b   1.000
_cell.length_c   1.000
_cell.angle_alpha   90.00
_cell.angle_beta   90.00
_cell.angle_gamma   90.00
#
_symmetry.space_group_name_H-M   'P 1'
#
loop_
_entity.id
_entity.type
_entity.pdbx_description
1 polymer ?
#
loop_
_entity_poly.entity_id
_entity_poly.type
_entity_poly.pdbx_seq_one_letter_code
_entity_poly.pdbx_strand_id
1 'polypeptide(L)'
;MDERDRIKGLASKDKLEQYLIKGQGVSELKKEEKALFLGEFRERVLKALTIPQLHEQGTYKEIEDAIKDTRSKKLVINRKADLKKAAEYIRLAKQNNVSFTTVEGDSFKGDLGLVVAAERAVDIEDVLVKTRREKLLDLGLPEKIVDNPGLKVCKDCYNKIKELAPYELRNYSLMTLLDKLKGTKCTGC
;
A
#
# COMPACT_ATOMS: atom_id res chain seq x y z
N MET A 1 -7.20 12.90 -9.93
CA MET A 1 -6.27 12.71 -8.79
C MET A 1 -5.79 14.08 -8.36
N ASP A 2 -6.04 14.47 -7.12
CA ASP A 2 -5.77 15.83 -6.65
C ASP A 2 -4.25 16.05 -6.57
N GLU A 3 -3.76 17.15 -7.14
CA GLU A 3 -2.36 17.59 -7.12
C GLU A 3 -1.76 17.48 -5.69
N ARG A 4 -2.62 17.73 -4.71
CA ARG A 4 -2.32 17.74 -3.27
C ARG A 4 -1.86 16.38 -2.72
N ASP A 5 -2.33 15.26 -3.28
CA ASP A 5 -1.95 13.93 -2.79
C ASP A 5 -0.57 13.50 -3.34
N ARG A 6 -0.21 13.93 -4.56
CA ARG A 6 1.17 13.77 -5.08
C ARG A 6 2.16 14.61 -4.27
N ILE A 7 1.77 15.83 -3.91
CA ILE A 7 2.60 16.74 -3.10
C ILE A 7 2.86 16.16 -1.70
N LYS A 8 1.88 15.49 -1.08
CA LYS A 8 2.07 14.83 0.23
C LYS A 8 3.02 13.62 0.18
N GLY A 9 2.95 12.82 -0.88
CA GLY A 9 3.84 11.69 -1.12
C GLY A 9 5.30 12.12 -1.33
N LEU A 10 5.53 13.14 -2.18
CA LEU A 10 6.85 13.76 -2.34
C LEU A 10 7.34 14.39 -1.03
N ALA A 11 6.48 15.13 -0.32
CA ALA A 11 6.85 15.78 0.94
C ALA A 11 7.30 14.81 2.04
N SER A 12 6.88 13.54 1.97
CA SER A 12 7.26 12.50 2.93
C SER A 12 8.62 11.90 2.60
N LYS A 13 8.94 11.71 1.31
CA LYS A 13 10.27 11.33 0.83
C LYS A 13 11.29 12.45 1.04
N ASP A 14 10.94 13.68 0.69
CA ASP A 14 11.78 14.87 0.89
C ASP A 14 12.08 15.11 2.38
N LYS A 15 11.13 14.81 3.27
CA LYS A 15 11.38 14.86 4.71
C LYS A 15 12.50 13.89 5.09
N LEU A 16 12.40 12.63 4.67
CA LEU A 16 13.38 11.58 4.97
C LEU A 16 14.78 11.94 4.46
N GLU A 17 14.88 12.49 3.25
CA GLU A 17 16.14 12.97 2.68
C GLU A 17 16.70 14.21 3.41
N GLN A 18 15.83 15.15 3.82
CA GLN A 18 16.23 16.28 4.64
C GLN A 18 16.75 15.89 6.03
N TYR A 19 16.39 14.70 6.56
CA TYR A 19 16.88 14.21 7.85
C TYR A 19 18.34 13.72 7.80
N LEU A 20 18.77 13.16 6.67
CA LEU A 20 20.19 12.78 6.45
C LEU A 20 21.12 14.00 6.51
N ILE A 21 20.61 15.16 6.12
CA ILE A 21 21.36 16.42 6.04
C ILE A 21 21.45 17.14 7.40
N LYS A 22 20.54 16.85 8.36
CA LYS A 22 20.31 17.69 9.54
C LYS A 22 21.16 17.41 10.79
N GLY A 23 22.12 16.48 10.77
CA GLY A 23 23.09 16.32 11.87
C GLY A 23 22.49 15.97 13.25
N GLN A 24 21.32 15.33 13.28
CA GLN A 24 20.70 14.85 14.53
C GLN A 24 21.45 13.63 15.09
N GLY A 25 21.52 13.53 16.43
CA GLY A 25 22.14 12.38 17.10
C GLY A 25 21.35 11.08 16.89
N VAL A 26 22.06 9.95 16.93
CA VAL A 26 21.52 8.58 16.66
C VAL A 26 20.26 8.24 17.48
N SER A 27 20.15 8.75 18.71
CA SER A 27 18.99 8.51 19.58
C SER A 27 17.71 9.20 19.09
N GLU A 28 17.82 10.44 18.60
CA GLU A 28 16.66 11.18 18.09
C GLU A 28 16.18 10.57 16.76
N LEU A 29 17.11 10.20 15.88
CA LEU A 29 16.80 9.49 14.64
C LEU A 29 16.01 8.20 14.92
N LYS A 30 16.46 7.39 15.87
CA LYS A 30 15.78 6.15 16.30
C LYS A 30 14.38 6.39 16.85
N LYS A 31 14.15 7.51 17.55
CA LYS A 31 12.82 7.88 18.07
C LYS A 31 11.89 8.30 16.94
N GLU A 32 12.39 9.05 15.97
CA GLU A 32 11.64 9.48 14.80
C GLU A 32 11.27 8.31 13.88
N GLU A 33 12.21 7.38 13.65
CA GLU A 33 11.93 6.13 12.92
C GLU A 33 10.77 5.37 13.55
N LYS A 34 10.81 5.15 14.87
CA LYS A 34 9.74 4.48 15.60
C LYS A 34 8.42 5.23 15.52
N ALA A 35 8.44 6.55 15.50
CA ALA A 35 7.23 7.35 15.32
C ALA A 35 6.60 7.14 13.92
N LEU A 36 7.41 6.95 12.88
CA LEU A 36 6.95 6.69 11.52
C LEU A 36 6.50 5.24 11.32
N PHE A 37 7.32 4.27 11.75
CA PHE A 37 7.12 2.84 11.51
C PHE A 37 6.36 2.13 12.64
N LEU A 38 5.36 2.80 13.21
CA LEU A 38 4.41 2.21 14.16
C LEU A 38 5.10 1.54 15.38
N GLY A 39 6.23 2.09 15.82
CA GLY A 39 6.99 1.64 16.98
C GLY A 39 8.17 0.73 16.64
N GLU A 40 8.34 0.35 15.38
CA GLU A 40 9.43 -0.50 14.91
C GLU A 40 10.61 0.34 14.37
N PHE A 41 11.82 -0.24 14.43
CA PHE A 41 13.00 0.38 13.84
C PHE A 41 13.03 0.13 12.34
N ARG A 42 13.50 1.13 11.57
CA ARG A 42 13.54 1.05 10.09
C ARG A 42 14.29 -0.18 9.58
N GLU A 43 15.41 -0.53 10.21
CA GLU A 43 16.25 -1.69 9.88
C GLU A 43 15.50 -3.03 9.97
N ARG A 44 14.42 -3.12 10.75
CA ARG A 44 13.65 -4.35 10.98
C ARG A 44 12.41 -4.47 10.09
N VAL A 45 12.04 -3.40 9.39
CA VAL A 45 10.84 -3.37 8.58
C VAL A 45 11.08 -4.18 7.30
N LEU A 46 10.17 -5.12 7.03
CA LEU A 46 10.16 -5.91 5.80
C LEU A 46 9.40 -5.18 4.71
N LYS A 47 8.14 -4.81 4.99
CA LYS A 47 7.27 -4.00 4.11
C LYS A 47 6.23 -3.23 4.93
N ALA A 48 5.72 -2.14 4.36
CA ALA A 48 4.70 -1.30 4.97
C ALA A 48 3.68 -0.77 3.94
N LEU A 49 2.45 -0.52 4.41
CA LEU A 49 1.39 0.15 3.67
C LEU A 49 0.95 1.42 4.38
N THR A 50 0.53 2.40 3.58
CA THR A 50 -0.23 3.55 4.07
C THR A 50 -1.68 3.16 4.40
N ILE A 51 -2.39 3.99 5.16
CA ILE A 51 -3.82 3.82 5.48
C ILE A 51 -4.67 3.78 4.20
N PRO A 52 -4.49 4.70 3.22
CA PRO A 52 -5.21 4.60 1.94
C PRO A 52 -4.99 3.25 1.24
N GLN A 53 -3.75 2.77 1.13
CA GLN A 53 -3.43 1.48 0.52
C GLN A 53 -4.09 0.31 1.27
N LEU A 54 -4.08 0.34 2.60
CA LEU A 54 -4.73 -0.67 3.43
C LEU A 54 -6.25 -0.70 3.22
N HIS A 55 -6.87 0.42 2.83
CA HIS A 55 -8.33 0.52 2.62
C HIS A 55 -8.77 0.14 1.21
N GLU A 56 -7.83 0.06 0.27
CA GLU A 56 -8.07 -0.46 -1.07
C GLU A 56 -8.62 -1.88 -1.00
N GLN A 57 -9.37 -2.26 -2.03
CA GLN A 57 -9.91 -3.60 -2.02
C GLN A 57 -8.76 -4.62 -2.19
N GLY A 58 -8.75 -5.61 -1.31
CA GLY A 58 -7.94 -6.83 -1.46
C GLY A 58 -6.61 -6.72 -0.74
N THR A 59 -5.69 -7.62 -1.06
CA THR A 59 -4.36 -7.66 -0.46
C THR A 59 -3.28 -7.26 -1.45
N TYR A 60 -2.23 -6.68 -0.90
CA TYR A 60 -0.98 -6.39 -1.59
C TYR A 60 -0.07 -7.61 -1.48
N LYS A 61 0.31 -8.17 -2.63
CA LYS A 61 1.16 -9.36 -2.69
C LYS A 61 2.47 -9.17 -1.93
N GLU A 62 3.06 -7.98 -1.97
CA GLU A 62 4.30 -7.66 -1.26
C GLU A 62 4.16 -7.79 0.26
N ILE A 63 2.97 -7.49 0.80
CA ILE A 63 2.68 -7.68 2.21
C ILE A 63 2.43 -9.15 2.51
N GLU A 64 1.74 -9.87 1.63
CA GLU A 64 1.58 -11.31 1.81
C GLU A 64 2.92 -12.05 1.82
N ASP A 65 3.80 -11.70 0.89
CA ASP A 65 5.13 -12.27 0.78
C ASP A 65 5.97 -11.88 2.00
N ALA A 66 5.89 -10.63 2.47
CA ALA A 66 6.56 -10.19 3.70
C ALA A 66 6.03 -10.89 4.96
N ILE A 67 4.76 -11.27 5.01
CA ILE A 67 4.18 -12.06 6.11
C ILE A 67 4.66 -13.52 6.05
N LYS A 68 4.81 -14.08 4.84
CA LYS A 68 5.30 -15.45 4.62
C LYS A 68 6.82 -15.58 4.75
N ASP A 69 7.54 -14.46 4.72
CA ASP A 69 8.99 -14.43 4.92
C ASP A 69 9.35 -15.01 6.29
N THR A 70 10.34 -15.91 6.33
CA THR A 70 10.77 -16.61 7.56
C THR A 70 11.32 -15.67 8.64
N ARG A 71 11.75 -14.46 8.24
CA ARG A 71 12.22 -13.40 9.14
C ARG A 71 11.08 -12.63 9.79
N SER A 72 9.86 -12.75 9.27
CA SER A 72 8.67 -12.05 9.76
C SER A 72 8.29 -12.52 11.16
N LYS A 73 8.06 -11.55 12.06
CA LYS A 73 7.73 -11.84 13.47
C LYS A 73 6.56 -11.04 13.99
N LYS A 74 6.35 -9.83 13.46
CA LYS A 74 5.28 -8.96 13.89
C LYS A 74 4.58 -8.26 12.73
N LEU A 75 3.26 -8.26 12.77
CA LEU A 75 2.37 -7.40 12.02
C LEU A 75 1.83 -6.31 12.95
N VAL A 76 2.14 -5.06 12.66
CA VAL A 76 1.67 -3.89 13.43
C VAL A 76 0.65 -3.14 12.59
N ILE A 77 -0.51 -2.84 13.16
CA ILE A 77 -1.58 -2.09 12.48
C ILE A 77 -1.93 -0.84 13.27
N ASN A 78 -1.98 0.28 12.57
CA ASN A 78 -2.42 1.56 13.12
C ASN A 78 -3.95 1.54 13.29
N ARG A 79 -4.46 1.79 14.50
CA ARG A 79 -5.91 1.80 14.79
C ARG A 79 -6.68 2.91 14.07
N LYS A 80 -6.00 3.93 13.55
CA LYS A 80 -6.60 4.91 12.64
C LYS A 80 -7.09 4.27 11.34
N ALA A 81 -6.57 3.10 10.97
CA ALA A 81 -7.14 2.28 9.91
C ALA A 81 -8.31 1.43 10.42
N ASP A 82 -9.36 1.29 9.60
CA ASP A 82 -10.43 0.32 9.84
C ASP A 82 -9.86 -1.11 9.89
N LEU A 83 -9.89 -1.74 11.07
CA LEU A 83 -9.41 -3.11 11.28
C LEU A 83 -10.12 -4.14 10.39
N LYS A 84 -11.34 -3.88 9.94
CA LYS A 84 -12.04 -4.75 8.98
C LYS A 84 -11.28 -4.82 7.66
N LYS A 85 -10.65 -3.72 7.25
CA LYS A 85 -9.80 -3.67 6.04
C LYS A 85 -8.51 -4.46 6.20
N ALA A 86 -8.00 -4.54 7.43
CA ALA A 86 -6.80 -5.31 7.74
C ALA A 86 -7.06 -6.79 8.06
N ALA A 87 -8.32 -7.23 8.10
CA ALA A 87 -8.70 -8.56 8.58
C ALA A 87 -8.02 -9.70 7.82
N GLU A 88 -7.83 -9.55 6.51
CA GLU A 88 -7.16 -10.57 5.69
C GLU A 88 -5.67 -10.70 6.01
N TYR A 89 -4.96 -9.58 6.22
CA TYR A 89 -3.57 -9.60 6.66
C TYR A 89 -3.42 -10.20 8.06
N ILE A 90 -4.34 -9.88 8.98
CA ILE A 90 -4.35 -10.46 10.33
C ILE A 90 -4.54 -11.98 10.26
N ARG A 91 -5.46 -12.45 9.41
CA ARG A 91 -5.67 -13.88 9.16
C ARG A 91 -4.39 -14.53 8.62
N LEU A 92 -3.74 -13.91 7.63
CA LEU A 92 -2.51 -14.43 7.04
C LEU A 92 -1.36 -14.47 8.05
N ALA A 93 -1.21 -13.44 8.89
CA ALA A 93 -0.21 -13.39 9.95
C ALA A 93 -0.39 -14.55 10.94
N LYS A 94 -1.63 -14.78 11.41
CA LYS A 94 -1.95 -15.92 12.28
C LYS A 94 -1.60 -17.26 11.63
N GLN A 95 -1.91 -17.44 10.35
CA GLN A 95 -1.59 -18.68 9.61
C GLN A 95 -0.09 -18.94 9.47
N ASN A 96 0.73 -17.89 9.49
CA ASN A 96 2.20 -17.97 9.36
C ASN A 96 2.93 -17.80 10.70
N ASN A 97 2.23 -17.89 11.84
CA ASN A 97 2.79 -17.70 13.18
C ASN A 97 3.48 -16.33 13.38
N VAL A 98 3.01 -15.31 12.67
CA VAL A 98 3.43 -13.92 12.84
C VAL A 98 2.52 -13.26 13.88
N SER A 99 3.11 -12.71 14.93
CA SER A 99 2.36 -12.03 15.99
C SER A 99 1.67 -10.77 15.43
N PHE A 100 0.49 -10.44 15.93
CA PHE A 100 -0.26 -9.27 15.51
C PHE A 100 -0.47 -8.33 16.70
N THR A 101 -0.27 -7.03 16.48
CA THR A 101 -0.61 -5.98 17.45
C THR A 101 -1.22 -4.76 16.78
N THR A 102 -1.91 -3.95 17.57
CA THR A 102 -2.45 -2.66 17.16
C THR A 102 -1.79 -1.54 17.95
N VAL A 103 -1.52 -0.41 17.28
CA VAL A 103 -0.97 0.79 17.92
C VAL A 103 -1.85 2.00 17.66
N GLU A 104 -1.85 2.92 18.60
CA GLU A 104 -2.60 4.17 18.58
C GLU A 104 -1.89 5.20 19.46
N GLY A 105 -2.03 6.48 19.13
CA GLY A 105 -1.46 7.59 19.90
C GLY A 105 -0.93 8.71 19.01
N ASP A 106 -0.85 9.91 19.60
CA ASP A 106 -0.40 11.12 18.92
C ASP A 106 1.12 11.14 18.64
N SER A 107 1.86 10.22 19.26
CA SER A 107 3.29 10.03 19.03
C SER A 107 3.60 9.41 17.67
N PHE A 108 2.65 8.74 17.03
CA PHE A 108 2.82 8.17 15.69
C PHE A 108 2.58 9.23 14.61
N LYS A 109 3.55 9.34 13.70
CA LYS A 109 3.58 10.32 12.61
C LYS A 109 3.37 9.62 11.27
N GLY A 110 2.91 10.38 10.28
CA GLY A 110 2.70 9.88 8.93
C GLY A 110 1.38 9.14 8.77
N ASP A 111 1.26 8.45 7.63
CA ASP A 111 0.03 7.79 7.18
C ASP A 111 0.18 6.28 7.10
N LEU A 112 1.19 5.67 7.72
CA LEU A 112 1.34 4.22 7.75
C LEU A 112 0.17 3.56 8.50
N GLY A 113 -0.46 2.62 7.80
CA GLY A 113 -1.58 1.82 8.30
C GLY A 113 -1.13 0.44 8.78
N LEU A 114 -0.09 -0.12 8.17
CA LEU A 114 0.37 -1.49 8.42
C LEU A 114 1.88 -1.59 8.23
N VAL A 115 2.56 -2.28 9.15
CA VAL A 115 3.99 -2.60 9.08
C VAL A 115 4.20 -4.09 9.36
N VAL A 116 4.97 -4.75 8.52
CA VAL A 116 5.49 -6.11 8.76
C VAL A 116 6.96 -5.99 9.17
N ALA A 117 7.32 -6.54 10.32
CA ALA A 117 8.65 -6.40 10.89
C ALA A 117 9.24 -7.75 11.35
N ALA A 118 10.57 -7.81 11.25
CA ALA A 118 11.39 -8.89 11.78
C ALA A 118 11.81 -8.62 13.24
N GLU A 119 12.34 -9.65 13.90
CA GLU A 119 12.92 -9.50 15.25
C GLU A 119 14.31 -8.83 15.22
N ARG A 120 15.05 -9.02 14.13
CA ARG A 120 16.40 -8.49 13.91
C ARG A 120 16.46 -7.63 12.64
N ALA A 121 17.54 -6.88 12.47
CA ALA A 121 17.76 -6.09 11.26
C ALA A 121 17.75 -6.96 9.99
N VAL A 122 17.14 -6.45 8.94
CA VAL A 122 17.00 -7.08 7.61
C VAL A 122 17.42 -6.14 6.47
N ASP A 123 17.69 -4.86 6.77
CA ASP A 123 18.29 -3.85 5.90
C ASP A 123 17.74 -3.80 4.46
N ILE A 124 16.42 -3.95 4.33
CA ILE A 124 15.72 -3.78 3.05
C ILE A 124 15.62 -2.28 2.76
N GLU A 125 16.13 -1.82 1.61
CA GLU A 125 16.11 -0.39 1.22
C GLU A 125 14.72 0.12 0.87
N ASP A 126 13.95 -0.63 0.09
CA ASP A 126 12.59 -0.24 -0.29
C ASP A 126 11.55 -1.03 0.52
N VAL A 127 11.06 -0.42 1.59
CA VAL A 127 10.03 -1.02 2.46
C VAL A 127 8.62 -0.55 2.15
N LEU A 128 8.47 0.56 1.42
CA LEU A 128 7.16 1.11 1.12
C LEU A 128 6.62 0.45 -0.15
N VAL A 129 5.42 -0.09 -0.08
CA VAL A 129 4.82 -0.68 -1.28
C VAL A 129 4.39 0.43 -2.22
N LYS A 130 4.73 0.33 -3.51
CA LYS A 130 4.22 1.24 -4.55
C LYS A 130 2.69 1.31 -4.50
N THR A 131 2.14 2.49 -4.80
CA THR A 131 0.68 2.67 -4.88
C THR A 131 0.10 1.81 -6.00
N ARG A 132 -1.18 1.44 -5.88
CA ARG A 132 -1.93 0.80 -6.97
C ARG A 132 -1.75 1.54 -8.29
N ARG A 133 -1.83 2.87 -8.28
CA ARG A 133 -1.66 3.69 -9.48
C ARG A 133 -0.28 3.50 -10.12
N GLU A 134 0.79 3.68 -9.35
CA GLU A 134 2.17 3.52 -9.86
C GLU A 134 2.38 2.14 -10.48
N LYS A 135 1.95 1.08 -9.79
CA LYS A 135 2.06 -0.29 -10.31
C LYS A 135 1.36 -0.48 -11.64
N LEU A 136 0.12 0.00 -11.76
CA LEU A 136 -0.65 -0.20 -12.99
C LEU A 136 -0.07 0.62 -14.15
N LEU A 137 0.49 1.80 -13.89
CA LEU A 137 1.18 2.59 -14.90
C LEU A 137 2.50 1.96 -15.33
N ASP A 138 3.29 1.43 -14.40
CA ASP A 138 4.52 0.69 -14.69
C ASP A 138 4.25 -0.54 -15.58
N LEU A 139 3.06 -1.14 -15.46
CA LEU A 139 2.58 -2.24 -16.31
C LEU A 139 2.06 -1.77 -17.68
N GLY A 140 1.98 -0.47 -17.95
CA GLY A 140 1.52 0.08 -19.24
C GLY A 140 -0.01 0.19 -19.38
N LEU A 141 -0.76 0.18 -18.26
CA LEU A 141 -2.19 0.47 -18.30
C LEU A 141 -2.43 1.98 -18.53
N PRO A 142 -3.42 2.36 -19.37
CA PRO A 142 -3.75 3.75 -19.61
C PRO A 142 -4.20 4.46 -18.33
N GLU A 143 -3.76 5.70 -18.10
CA GLU A 143 -4.17 6.51 -16.92
C GLU A 143 -5.69 6.58 -16.76
N LYS A 144 -6.43 6.73 -17.86
CA LYS A 144 -7.90 6.79 -17.83
C LYS A 144 -8.53 5.53 -17.23
N ILE A 145 -7.91 4.36 -17.40
CA ILE A 145 -8.37 3.13 -16.74
C ILE A 145 -7.97 3.19 -15.27
N VAL A 146 -6.68 3.40 -15.00
CA VAL A 146 -6.09 3.35 -13.66
C VAL A 146 -6.79 4.28 -12.67
N ASP A 147 -7.09 5.51 -13.11
CA ASP A 147 -7.66 6.57 -12.29
C ASP A 147 -9.18 6.42 -12.07
N ASN A 148 -9.82 5.43 -12.70
CA ASN A 148 -11.27 5.22 -12.60
C ASN A 148 -11.65 3.76 -12.24
N PRO A 149 -11.21 3.25 -11.08
CA PRO A 149 -11.66 1.95 -10.59
C PRO A 149 -13.19 1.96 -10.35
N GLY A 150 -13.81 0.79 -10.49
CA GLY A 150 -15.25 0.55 -10.32
C GLY A 150 -16.09 0.78 -11.59
N LEU A 151 -15.54 1.42 -12.62
CA LEU A 151 -16.26 1.66 -13.86
C LEU A 151 -16.32 0.43 -14.77
N LYS A 152 -17.33 0.44 -15.64
CA LYS A 152 -17.44 -0.56 -16.70
C LYS A 152 -16.46 -0.22 -17.83
N VAL A 153 -15.79 -1.25 -18.34
CA VAL A 153 -14.81 -1.12 -19.43
C VAL A 153 -15.24 -1.94 -20.65
N CYS A 154 -14.81 -1.54 -21.85
CA CYS A 154 -15.04 -2.32 -23.05
C CYS A 154 -14.24 -3.64 -23.01
N LYS A 155 -14.56 -4.57 -23.92
CA LYS A 155 -13.89 -5.87 -24.00
C LYS A 155 -12.38 -5.76 -24.16
N ASP A 156 -11.93 -4.80 -24.95
CA ASP A 156 -10.50 -4.62 -25.24
C ASP A 156 -9.74 -4.11 -24.00
N CYS A 157 -10.30 -3.09 -23.32
CA CYS A 157 -9.76 -2.61 -22.05
C CYS A 157 -9.79 -3.70 -20.98
N TYR A 158 -10.87 -4.48 -20.89
CA TYR A 158 -10.97 -5.60 -19.94
C TYR A 158 -9.88 -6.64 -20.18
N ASN A 159 -9.64 -7.02 -21.44
CA ASN A 159 -8.59 -7.97 -21.80
C ASN A 159 -7.20 -7.43 -21.49
N LYS A 160 -6.96 -6.14 -21.76
CA LYS A 160 -5.69 -5.49 -21.40
C LYS A 160 -5.43 -5.52 -19.89
N ILE A 161 -6.44 -5.24 -19.07
CA ILE A 161 -6.34 -5.37 -17.60
C ILE A 161 -6.07 -6.84 -17.22
N LYS A 162 -6.80 -7.79 -17.81
CA LYS A 162 -6.64 -9.22 -17.53
C LYS A 162 -5.22 -9.72 -17.80
N GLU A 163 -4.61 -9.25 -18.90
CA GLU A 163 -3.26 -9.63 -19.30
C GLU A 163 -2.19 -9.01 -18.40
N LEU A 164 -2.28 -7.70 -18.15
CA LEU A 164 -1.23 -6.96 -17.44
C LEU A 164 -1.37 -7.06 -15.91
N ALA A 165 -2.59 -7.09 -15.40
CA ALA A 165 -2.90 -7.05 -13.97
C ALA A 165 -4.16 -7.88 -13.65
N PRO A 166 -4.12 -9.22 -13.73
CA PRO A 166 -5.30 -10.06 -13.53
C PRO A 166 -5.96 -9.88 -12.15
N TYR A 167 -5.18 -9.58 -11.11
CA TYR A 167 -5.68 -9.26 -9.76
C TYR A 167 -6.55 -8.00 -9.72
N GLU A 168 -6.40 -7.12 -10.71
CA GLU A 168 -7.09 -5.84 -10.81
C GLU A 168 -8.51 -5.98 -11.38
N LEU A 169 -8.85 -7.14 -11.96
CA LEU A 169 -10.18 -7.40 -12.54
C LEU A 169 -11.32 -7.24 -11.53
N ARG A 170 -11.05 -7.40 -10.23
CA ARG A 170 -12.05 -7.17 -9.19
C ARG A 170 -12.53 -5.72 -9.09
N ASN A 171 -11.74 -4.78 -9.59
CA ASN A 171 -12.06 -3.37 -9.58
C ASN A 171 -12.74 -2.92 -10.89
N TYR A 172 -13.00 -3.81 -11.86
CA TYR A 172 -13.61 -3.44 -13.14
C TYR A 172 -14.65 -4.47 -13.59
N SER A 173 -15.64 -4.02 -14.34
CA SER A 173 -16.65 -4.90 -14.93
C SER A 173 -16.75 -4.71 -16.43
N LEU A 174 -17.07 -5.79 -17.15
CA LEU A 174 -17.23 -5.73 -18.61
C LEU A 174 -18.56 -5.04 -18.97
N MET A 175 -18.50 -4.08 -19.89
CA MET A 175 -19.69 -3.45 -20.44
C MET A 175 -20.56 -4.43 -21.21
N THR A 176 -21.87 -4.37 -20.99
CA THR A 176 -22.86 -5.15 -21.72
C THR A 176 -23.35 -4.41 -22.98
N LEU A 177 -24.09 -5.11 -23.84
CA LEU A 177 -24.75 -4.48 -25.00
C LEU A 177 -25.76 -3.40 -24.57
N LEU A 178 -26.46 -3.61 -23.46
CA LEU A 178 -27.41 -2.63 -22.93
C LEU A 178 -26.71 -1.34 -22.47
N ASP A 179 -25.52 -1.47 -21.87
CA ASP A 179 -24.72 -0.30 -21.46
C ASP A 179 -24.36 0.57 -22.68
N LYS A 180 -23.96 -0.07 -23.79
CA LYS A 180 -23.66 0.62 -25.05
C LYS A 180 -24.90 1.28 -25.65
N LEU A 181 -26.04 0.60 -25.64
CA LEU A 181 -27.31 1.13 -26.16
C LEU A 181 -27.80 2.36 -25.39
N LYS A 182 -27.49 2.45 -24.09
CA LYS A 182 -27.77 3.62 -23.24
C LYS A 182 -26.71 4.73 -23.36
N GLY A 183 -25.76 4.60 -24.29
CA GLY A 183 -24.71 5.60 -24.50
C GLY A 183 -23.59 5.59 -23.46
N THR A 184 -23.48 4.55 -22.63
CA THR A 184 -22.36 4.40 -21.70
C THR A 184 -21.07 4.29 -22.52
N LYS A 185 -20.08 5.13 -22.22
CA LYS A 185 -18.77 5.12 -22.88
C LYS A 185 -17.74 4.42 -22.00
N CYS A 186 -16.79 3.74 -22.62
CA CYS A 186 -15.65 3.18 -21.91
C CYS A 186 -14.69 4.31 -21.55
N THR A 187 -14.33 4.43 -20.28
CA THR A 187 -13.38 5.45 -19.82
C THR A 187 -11.97 5.26 -20.39
N GLY A 188 -11.60 4.01 -20.69
CA GLY A 188 -10.28 3.67 -21.26
C GLY A 188 -10.11 4.00 -22.74
N CYS A 189 -11.18 4.39 -23.45
CA CYS A 189 -11.17 4.67 -24.89
C CYS A 189 -11.59 6.12 -25.15
#